data_AF-A0A0D0BNA1-F1
#
_entry.id   AF-A0A0D0BNA1-F1
#
_cell.length_a   1.000
_cell.length_b   1.000
_cell.length_c   1.000
_cell.angle_alpha   90.00
_cell.angle_beta   90.00
_cell.angle_gamma   90.00
#
_symmetry.space_group_name_H-M   'P 1'
#
loop_
_entity.id
_entity.type
_entity.pdbx_description
1 polymer ?
#
loop_
_entity_poly.entity_id
_entity_poly.type
_entity_poly.pdbx_seq_one_letter_code
_entity_poly.pdbx_strand_id
1 'polypeptide(L)'
;MSAIVQKILVVGGNGFVGSAVCKAALARGMGVTSVSSSGKPYRTPKGHTPDWAEKVEWRKADAMNPDTYADILPGVNAVVHTIGTLLDNTQRNKQFHDKDFVGLFKSITGIIPVEARHLGAYDKLNRDTAIRMCEAFTASKPTQEITHVRPFVYVSAEDFHRPAISVRYIETKLEAERKIDEIMKNHPQYRAVHVRPSMIYDPETRPMTIPANLFTFSAWMHAVMPSFVPMPASIARWLGTNVFPKATEQTPSALVSMATLLSVPPIRVDHLAEAICASLDPAKDVRGPVGVRAMRELIGWSKGGPTNASSVS
;
A
#
# COMPACT_ATOMS: atom_id res chain seq x y z
N MET A 1 -31.02 -18.23 -10.27
CA MET A 1 -30.71 -16.78 -10.28
C MET A 1 -29.19 -16.65 -10.22
N SER A 2 -28.53 -16.15 -11.26
CA SER A 2 -27.08 -15.94 -11.22
C SER A 2 -26.80 -14.81 -10.23
N ALA A 3 -26.01 -15.06 -9.19
CA ALA A 3 -25.57 -14.00 -8.29
C ALA A 3 -24.84 -12.93 -9.13
N ILE A 4 -25.13 -11.65 -8.89
CA ILE A 4 -24.45 -10.54 -9.57
C ILE A 4 -23.00 -10.54 -9.09
N VAL A 5 -22.08 -10.90 -9.99
CA VAL A 5 -20.64 -10.91 -9.71
C VAL A 5 -20.13 -9.47 -9.63
N GLN A 6 -19.58 -9.08 -8.49
CA GLN A 6 -18.92 -7.79 -8.33
C GLN A 6 -17.68 -7.72 -9.24
N LYS A 7 -17.59 -6.68 -10.07
CA LYS A 7 -16.46 -6.43 -10.99
C LYS A 7 -15.59 -5.30 -10.47
N ILE A 8 -14.27 -5.48 -10.50
CA ILE A 8 -13.33 -4.47 -10.02
C ILE A 8 -12.27 -4.17 -11.06
N LEU A 9 -11.82 -2.92 -11.10
CA LEU A 9 -10.66 -2.49 -11.88
C LEU A 9 -9.45 -2.34 -10.95
N VAL A 10 -8.37 -3.07 -11.22
CA VAL A 10 -7.10 -2.93 -10.49
C VAL A 10 -6.06 -2.23 -11.37
N VAL A 11 -5.73 -0.99 -11.01
CA VAL A 11 -4.72 -0.18 -11.69
C VAL A 11 -3.35 -0.51 -11.12
N GLY A 12 -2.44 -1.01 -11.97
CA GLY A 12 -1.14 -1.53 -11.55
C GLY A 12 -1.16 -2.98 -11.04
N GLY A 13 -2.13 -3.79 -11.48
CA GLY A 13 -2.33 -5.16 -10.98
C GLY A 13 -1.21 -6.17 -11.30
N ASN A 14 -0.27 -5.83 -12.18
CA ASN A 14 0.92 -6.65 -12.44
C ASN A 14 2.09 -6.32 -11.49
N GLY A 15 1.93 -5.32 -10.61
CA GLY A 15 2.89 -4.95 -9.59
C GLY A 15 2.78 -5.80 -8.32
N PHE A 16 3.65 -5.49 -7.34
CA PHE A 16 3.72 -6.24 -6.08
C PHE A 16 2.41 -6.23 -5.29
N VAL A 17 1.86 -5.05 -4.98
CA VAL A 17 0.59 -4.93 -4.26
C VAL A 17 -0.59 -5.29 -5.16
N GLY A 18 -0.58 -4.80 -6.40
CA GLY A 18 -1.67 -5.02 -7.34
C GLY A 18 -1.94 -6.50 -7.63
N SER A 19 -0.90 -7.32 -7.77
CA SER A 19 -1.06 -8.76 -8.04
C SER A 19 -1.67 -9.51 -6.85
N ALA A 20 -1.28 -9.16 -5.63
CA ALA A 20 -1.90 -9.69 -4.42
C ALA A 20 -3.38 -9.30 -4.32
N VAL A 21 -3.73 -8.05 -4.67
CA VAL A 21 -5.14 -7.60 -4.75
C VAL A 21 -5.91 -8.40 -5.79
N CYS A 22 -5.39 -8.58 -7.00
CA CYS A 22 -6.04 -9.39 -8.03
C CYS A 22 -6.30 -10.82 -7.54
N LYS A 23 -5.30 -11.46 -6.93
CA LYS A 23 -5.42 -12.81 -6.37
C LYS A 23 -6.49 -12.88 -5.26
N ALA A 24 -6.46 -11.93 -4.32
CA ALA A 24 -7.42 -11.88 -3.21
C ALA A 24 -8.86 -11.60 -3.67
N ALA A 25 -9.04 -10.74 -4.68
CA ALA A 25 -10.34 -10.43 -5.25
C ALA A 25 -10.96 -11.64 -5.96
N LEU A 26 -10.15 -12.36 -6.77
CA LEU A 26 -10.59 -13.61 -7.40
C LEU A 26 -10.98 -14.67 -6.37
N ALA A 27 -10.24 -14.79 -5.27
CA ALA A 27 -10.56 -15.71 -4.19
C ALA A 27 -11.90 -15.40 -3.50
N ARG A 28 -12.39 -14.16 -3.62
CA ARG A 28 -13.71 -13.72 -3.14
C ARG A 28 -14.81 -13.79 -4.21
N GLY A 29 -14.52 -14.39 -5.35
CA GLY A 29 -15.48 -14.54 -6.45
C GLY A 29 -15.76 -13.24 -7.21
N MET A 30 -14.90 -12.22 -7.10
CA MET A 30 -15.02 -10.99 -7.87
C MET A 30 -14.45 -11.19 -9.28
N GLY A 31 -15.05 -10.51 -10.27
CA GLY A 31 -14.46 -10.35 -11.60
C GLY A 31 -13.38 -9.28 -11.57
N VAL A 32 -12.19 -9.58 -12.10
CA VAL A 32 -11.04 -8.67 -12.04
C VAL A 32 -10.56 -8.31 -13.43
N THR A 33 -10.63 -7.01 -13.75
CA THR A 33 -9.91 -6.42 -14.88
C THR A 33 -8.73 -5.64 -14.33
N SER A 34 -7.54 -5.83 -14.88
CA SER A 34 -6.34 -5.09 -14.49
C SER A 34 -5.77 -4.29 -15.65
N VAL A 35 -5.43 -3.04 -15.37
CA VAL A 35 -4.75 -2.17 -16.32
C VAL A 35 -3.32 -1.86 -15.88
N SER A 36 -2.39 -1.87 -16.84
CA SER A 36 -1.01 -1.43 -16.63
C SER A 36 -0.41 -0.94 -17.95
N SER A 37 0.69 -0.18 -17.89
CA SER A 37 1.39 0.30 -19.09
C SER A 37 1.87 -0.81 -20.02
N SER A 38 2.11 -2.01 -19.48
CA SER A 38 2.53 -3.18 -20.25
C SER A 38 1.36 -4.02 -20.77
N GLY A 39 0.22 -4.03 -20.06
CA GLY A 39 -0.88 -4.97 -20.27
C GLY A 39 -0.52 -6.44 -20.06
N LYS A 40 0.67 -6.75 -19.56
CA LYS A 40 1.13 -8.14 -19.40
C LYS A 40 0.60 -8.74 -18.10
N PRO A 41 0.21 -10.04 -18.12
CA PRO A 41 -0.11 -10.77 -16.91
C PRO A 41 1.03 -10.74 -15.88
N TYR A 42 0.65 -10.81 -14.61
CA TYR A 42 1.62 -11.02 -13.54
C TYR A 42 2.43 -12.30 -13.78
N ARG A 43 3.74 -12.21 -13.56
CA ARG A 43 4.65 -13.35 -13.53
C ARG A 43 5.38 -13.38 -12.21
N THR A 44 5.56 -14.58 -11.67
CA THR A 44 6.40 -14.82 -10.50
C THR A 44 7.85 -14.39 -10.78
N PRO A 45 8.68 -14.17 -9.75
CA PRO A 45 10.12 -13.89 -9.96
C PRO A 45 10.86 -14.97 -10.76
N LYS A 46 10.36 -16.21 -10.73
CA LYS A 46 10.87 -17.35 -11.52
C LYS A 46 10.36 -17.36 -12.97
N GLY A 47 9.60 -16.36 -13.40
CA GLY A 47 9.08 -16.23 -14.77
C GLY A 47 7.79 -17.00 -15.08
N HIS A 48 7.25 -17.76 -14.12
CA HIS A 48 6.03 -18.55 -14.32
C HIS A 48 4.77 -17.70 -14.13
N THR A 49 3.75 -17.93 -14.94
CA THR A 49 2.42 -17.35 -14.78
C THR A 49 1.58 -18.27 -13.90
N PRO A 50 1.05 -17.78 -12.76
CA PRO A 50 0.21 -18.62 -11.89
C PRO A 50 -1.21 -18.76 -12.46
N ASP A 51 -1.88 -19.89 -12.20
CA ASP A 51 -3.21 -20.22 -12.74
C ASP A 51 -4.28 -19.15 -12.48
N TRP A 52 -4.22 -18.47 -11.33
CA TRP A 52 -5.17 -17.40 -11.03
C TRP A 52 -5.03 -16.19 -11.97
N ALA A 53 -3.83 -15.96 -12.53
CA ALA A 53 -3.59 -14.83 -13.42
C ALA A 53 -4.32 -15.00 -14.77
N GLU A 54 -4.65 -16.22 -15.17
CA GLU A 54 -5.47 -16.49 -16.36
C GLU A 54 -6.93 -16.06 -16.18
N LYS A 55 -7.39 -15.92 -14.93
CA LYS A 55 -8.74 -15.47 -14.59
C LYS A 55 -8.86 -13.94 -14.51
N VAL A 56 -7.74 -13.22 -14.66
CA VAL A 56 -7.72 -11.75 -14.70
C VAL A 56 -7.72 -11.30 -16.14
N GLU A 57 -8.58 -10.35 -16.48
CA GLU A 57 -8.51 -9.66 -17.76
C GLU A 57 -7.40 -8.60 -17.72
N TRP A 58 -6.29 -8.84 -18.43
CA TRP A 58 -5.17 -7.92 -18.47
C TRP A 58 -5.28 -6.98 -19.67
N ARG A 59 -5.29 -5.68 -19.43
CA ARG A 59 -5.36 -4.65 -20.46
C ARG A 59 -4.18 -3.69 -20.39
N LYS A 60 -3.67 -3.35 -21.57
CA LYS A 60 -2.68 -2.28 -21.70
C LYS A 60 -3.41 -0.94 -21.62
N ALA A 61 -3.03 -0.09 -20.68
CA ALA A 61 -3.55 1.27 -20.56
C ALA A 61 -2.51 2.18 -19.90
N ASP A 62 -2.62 3.48 -20.18
CA ASP A 62 -1.84 4.52 -19.51
C ASP A 62 -2.73 5.24 -18.50
N ALA A 63 -2.40 5.15 -17.21
CA ALA A 63 -3.19 5.76 -16.16
C ALA A 63 -3.29 7.30 -16.27
N MET A 64 -2.34 7.95 -16.96
CA MET A 64 -2.40 9.40 -17.25
C MET A 64 -3.36 9.74 -18.39
N ASN A 65 -3.72 8.77 -19.24
CA ASN A 65 -4.56 8.97 -20.40
C ASN A 65 -5.90 8.21 -20.27
N PRO A 66 -6.97 8.89 -19.82
CA PRO A 66 -8.31 8.31 -19.64
C PRO A 66 -8.84 7.56 -20.86
N ASP A 67 -8.55 8.02 -22.07
CA ASP A 67 -9.07 7.42 -23.30
C ASP A 67 -8.64 5.95 -23.47
N THR A 68 -7.54 5.56 -22.81
CA THR A 68 -7.01 4.19 -22.87
C THR A 68 -7.74 3.18 -21.97
N TYR A 69 -8.56 3.65 -21.03
CA TYR A 69 -9.28 2.80 -20.07
C TYR A 69 -10.73 3.23 -19.79
N ALA A 70 -11.19 4.34 -20.38
CA ALA A 70 -12.52 4.91 -20.14
C ALA A 70 -13.66 3.94 -20.47
N ASP A 71 -13.47 3.04 -21.44
CA ASP A 71 -14.45 2.03 -21.83
C ASP A 71 -14.70 0.96 -20.75
N ILE A 72 -13.76 0.78 -19.82
CA ILE A 72 -13.84 -0.21 -18.73
C ILE A 72 -14.68 0.34 -17.57
N LEU A 73 -14.58 1.64 -17.29
CA LEU A 73 -15.12 2.28 -16.08
C LEU A 73 -16.64 2.13 -15.91
N PRO A 74 -17.47 2.19 -16.96
CA PRO A 74 -18.91 1.95 -16.83
C PRO A 74 -19.29 0.56 -16.30
N GLY A 75 -18.45 -0.45 -16.56
CA GLY A 75 -18.74 -1.86 -16.26
C GLY A 75 -18.27 -2.36 -14.90
N VAL A 76 -17.53 -1.55 -14.13
CA VAL A 76 -16.93 -1.97 -12.85
C VAL A 76 -17.66 -1.38 -11.65
N ASN A 77 -17.76 -2.13 -10.56
CA ASN A 77 -18.36 -1.68 -9.30
C ASN A 77 -17.38 -0.88 -8.45
N ALA A 78 -16.07 -1.11 -8.62
CA ALA A 78 -15.03 -0.45 -7.84
C ALA A 78 -13.72 -0.30 -8.61
N VAL A 79 -12.89 0.64 -8.16
CA VAL A 79 -11.51 0.85 -8.65
C VAL A 79 -10.54 0.72 -7.49
N VAL A 80 -9.43 0.00 -7.69
CA VAL A 80 -8.29 -0.05 -6.78
C VAL A 80 -7.06 0.47 -7.48
N HIS A 81 -6.53 1.59 -7.00
CA HIS A 81 -5.31 2.20 -7.52
C HIS A 81 -4.10 1.79 -6.67
N THR A 82 -3.22 1.00 -7.27
CA THR A 82 -2.03 0.43 -6.62
C THR A 82 -0.72 0.95 -7.19
N ILE A 83 -0.76 1.98 -8.05
CA ILE A 83 0.46 2.57 -8.60
C ILE A 83 1.20 3.33 -7.49
N GLY A 84 2.41 2.86 -7.21
CA GLY A 84 3.32 3.44 -6.25
C GLY A 84 4.71 2.88 -6.48
N THR A 85 5.48 3.48 -7.39
CA THR A 85 6.88 3.12 -7.59
C THR A 85 7.74 3.92 -6.61
N LEU A 86 8.24 3.26 -5.56
CA LEU A 86 9.37 3.75 -4.78
C LEU A 86 10.65 3.43 -5.57
N LEU A 87 11.24 4.45 -6.20
CA LEU A 87 12.56 4.44 -6.85
C LEU A 87 12.70 3.62 -8.14
N ASP A 88 13.63 4.10 -8.96
CA ASP A 88 14.10 3.59 -10.24
C ASP A 88 14.30 2.07 -10.28
N ASN A 89 13.57 1.37 -11.16
CA ASN A 89 13.98 0.04 -11.62
C ASN A 89 15.30 0.10 -12.42
N THR A 90 15.71 1.28 -12.89
CA THR A 90 16.93 1.45 -13.71
C THR A 90 18.20 1.51 -12.86
N GLN A 91 18.14 2.05 -11.63
CA GLN A 91 19.25 1.99 -10.67
C GLN A 91 19.25 0.69 -9.85
N ARG A 92 18.08 0.10 -9.58
CA ARG A 92 17.98 -1.22 -8.93
C ARG A 92 18.62 -2.33 -9.78
N ASN A 93 18.65 -2.22 -11.10
CA ASN A 93 19.31 -3.22 -11.95
C ASN A 93 20.82 -3.02 -12.12
N LYS A 94 21.41 -1.90 -11.66
CA LYS A 94 22.87 -1.67 -11.74
C LYS A 94 23.60 -1.85 -10.41
N GLN A 95 22.91 -1.80 -9.27
CA GLN A 95 23.54 -1.97 -7.94
C GLN A 95 23.42 -3.39 -7.34
N PHE A 96 22.63 -4.29 -7.94
CA PHE A 96 22.40 -5.63 -7.38
C PHE A 96 23.34 -6.71 -7.94
N HIS A 97 24.44 -6.29 -8.57
CA HIS A 97 25.47 -7.22 -9.05
C HIS A 97 26.73 -7.28 -8.18
N ASP A 98 26.75 -6.63 -7.01
CA ASP A 98 27.84 -6.87 -6.08
C ASP A 98 27.42 -6.76 -4.61
N LYS A 99 28.13 -7.50 -3.75
CA LYS A 99 27.85 -7.73 -2.32
C LYS A 99 28.09 -6.48 -1.45
N ASP A 100 27.60 -5.31 -1.83
CA ASP A 100 27.84 -4.08 -1.07
C ASP A 100 26.70 -3.75 -0.11
N PHE A 101 26.43 -4.69 0.81
CA PHE A 101 25.57 -4.49 1.97
C PHE A 101 26.01 -3.29 2.82
N VAL A 102 27.31 -2.98 2.80
CA VAL A 102 27.92 -1.88 3.55
C VAL A 102 27.59 -0.53 2.91
N GLY A 103 27.59 -0.43 1.58
CA GLY A 103 27.15 0.76 0.86
C GLY A 103 25.69 1.13 1.15
N LEU A 104 24.81 0.12 1.19
CA LEU A 104 23.40 0.30 1.58
C LEU A 104 23.29 0.76 3.04
N PHE A 105 24.01 0.12 3.97
CA PHE A 105 24.04 0.52 5.38
C PHE A 105 24.54 1.97 5.55
N LYS A 106 25.61 2.36 4.83
CA LYS A 106 26.16 3.72 4.85
C LYS A 106 25.18 4.77 4.32
N SER A 107 24.44 4.44 3.26
CA SER A 107 23.41 5.31 2.70
C SER A 107 22.20 5.49 3.62
N ILE A 108 21.79 4.43 4.34
CA ILE A 108 20.71 4.48 5.33
C ILE A 108 21.15 5.22 6.61
N THR A 109 22.45 5.21 6.94
CA THR A 109 23.03 5.97 8.07
C THR A 109 23.31 7.44 7.77
N GLY A 110 23.04 7.94 6.55
CA GLY A 110 23.22 9.36 6.20
C GLY A 110 24.69 9.81 6.01
N ILE A 111 25.61 8.88 5.70
CA ILE A 111 27.04 9.20 5.50
C ILE A 111 27.32 9.74 4.08
N ILE A 112 26.39 9.56 3.12
CA ILE A 112 26.50 10.08 1.75
C ILE A 112 25.23 10.88 1.40
N PRO A 113 25.32 12.08 0.80
CA PRO A 113 24.15 12.82 0.33
C PRO A 113 23.45 12.05 -0.78
N VAL A 114 22.17 11.71 -0.60
CA VAL A 114 21.35 11.13 -1.67
C VAL A 114 20.90 12.25 -2.60
N GLU A 115 21.38 12.24 -3.84
CA GLU A 115 21.08 13.26 -4.86
C GLU A 115 19.56 13.32 -5.16
N ALA A 116 18.89 14.33 -4.61
CA ALA A 116 17.42 14.43 -4.54
C ALA A 116 16.73 14.92 -5.83
N ARG A 117 17.37 14.82 -7.00
CA ARG A 117 16.91 15.52 -8.22
C ARG A 117 15.82 14.79 -9.02
N HIS A 118 15.64 13.47 -8.84
CA HIS A 118 14.67 12.67 -9.62
C HIS A 118 13.49 12.09 -8.83
N LEU A 119 13.47 12.24 -7.50
CA LEU A 119 12.39 11.72 -6.64
C LEU A 119 11.05 12.44 -6.88
N GLY A 120 11.07 13.76 -7.07
CA GLY A 120 9.85 14.57 -7.13
C GLY A 120 9.00 14.42 -8.40
N ALA A 121 9.57 13.98 -9.53
CA ALA A 121 8.84 13.86 -10.78
C ALA A 121 7.93 12.62 -10.79
N TYR A 122 8.44 11.49 -10.29
CA TYR A 122 7.67 10.25 -10.19
C TYR A 122 6.60 10.30 -9.10
N ASP A 123 6.91 10.96 -7.97
CA ASP A 123 5.93 11.15 -6.90
C ASP A 123 4.73 11.97 -7.37
N LYS A 124 4.98 13.04 -8.15
CA LYS A 124 3.92 13.80 -8.82
C LYS A 124 3.16 12.96 -9.84
N LEU A 125 3.86 12.16 -10.66
CA LEU A 125 3.21 11.25 -11.60
C LEU A 125 2.29 10.24 -10.90
N ASN A 126 2.73 9.64 -9.81
CA ASN A 126 1.94 8.69 -9.02
C ASN A 126 0.69 9.35 -8.40
N ARG A 127 0.83 10.59 -7.94
CA ARG A 127 -0.29 11.42 -7.48
C ARG A 127 -1.28 11.71 -8.62
N ASP A 128 -0.76 12.19 -9.75
CA ASP A 128 -1.58 12.66 -10.87
C ASP A 128 -2.33 11.50 -11.56
N THR A 129 -1.71 10.32 -11.67
CA THR A 129 -2.41 9.12 -12.18
C THR A 129 -3.58 8.70 -11.30
N ALA A 130 -3.48 8.86 -9.97
CA ALA A 130 -4.56 8.51 -9.06
C ALA A 130 -5.74 9.49 -9.19
N ILE A 131 -5.44 10.78 -9.28
CA ILE A 131 -6.42 11.84 -9.49
C ILE A 131 -7.13 11.65 -10.83
N ARG A 132 -6.38 11.46 -11.91
CA ARG A 132 -6.92 11.27 -13.27
C ARG A 132 -7.87 10.07 -13.35
N MET A 133 -7.47 8.95 -12.73
CA MET A 133 -8.30 7.75 -12.66
C MET A 133 -9.58 8.00 -11.84
N CYS A 134 -9.48 8.74 -10.73
CA CYS A 134 -10.63 9.12 -9.92
C CYS A 134 -11.60 10.00 -10.71
N GLU A 135 -11.11 11.05 -11.39
CA GLU A 135 -11.91 11.94 -12.25
C GLU A 135 -12.65 11.15 -13.34
N ALA A 136 -11.93 10.28 -14.05
CA ALA A 136 -12.52 9.46 -15.10
C ALA A 136 -13.57 8.49 -14.53
N PHE A 137 -13.29 7.89 -13.37
CA PHE A 137 -14.21 6.97 -12.71
C PHE A 137 -15.51 7.67 -12.28
N THR A 138 -15.42 8.85 -11.66
CA THR A 138 -16.60 9.60 -11.22
C THR A 138 -17.40 10.19 -12.37
N ALA A 139 -16.73 10.55 -13.48
CA ALA A 139 -17.37 11.01 -14.71
C ALA A 139 -18.06 9.88 -15.50
N SER A 140 -17.63 8.62 -15.32
CA SER A 140 -18.23 7.48 -16.00
C SER A 140 -19.63 7.18 -15.49
N LYS A 141 -20.59 7.01 -16.40
CA LYS A 141 -21.93 6.52 -16.06
C LYS A 141 -21.92 4.99 -15.99
N PRO A 142 -22.39 4.38 -14.89
CA PRO A 142 -22.54 2.93 -14.81
C PRO A 142 -23.40 2.37 -15.95
N THR A 143 -22.98 1.25 -16.56
CA THR A 143 -23.76 0.55 -17.60
C THR A 143 -24.96 -0.19 -17.03
N GLN A 144 -24.89 -0.60 -15.77
CA GLN A 144 -25.96 -1.30 -15.06
C GLN A 144 -26.50 -0.40 -13.94
N GLU A 145 -27.74 -0.63 -13.50
CA GLU A 145 -28.28 0.00 -12.30
C GLU A 145 -27.47 -0.46 -11.07
N ILE A 146 -26.40 0.26 -10.76
CA ILE A 146 -25.60 0.04 -9.56
C ILE A 146 -26.40 0.63 -8.40
N THR A 147 -26.97 -0.24 -7.58
CA THR A 147 -27.79 0.13 -6.41
C THR A 147 -26.95 0.49 -5.16
N HIS A 148 -25.63 0.42 -5.25
CA HIS A 148 -24.71 0.63 -4.14
C HIS A 148 -23.64 1.69 -4.42
N VAL A 149 -23.06 2.24 -3.35
CA VAL A 149 -21.97 3.22 -3.43
C VAL A 149 -20.70 2.55 -3.97
N ARG A 150 -20.11 3.10 -5.03
CA ARG A 150 -18.93 2.57 -5.72
C ARG A 150 -17.63 3.02 -5.03
N PRO A 151 -16.82 2.11 -4.46
CA PRO A 151 -15.58 2.50 -3.80
C PRO A 151 -14.44 2.76 -4.81
N PHE A 152 -13.69 3.83 -4.55
CA PHE A 152 -12.37 4.09 -5.11
C PHE A 152 -11.34 3.92 -4.00
N VAL A 153 -10.51 2.88 -4.12
CA VAL A 153 -9.47 2.57 -3.13
C VAL A 153 -8.12 3.08 -3.63
N TYR A 154 -7.48 3.94 -2.85
CA TYR A 154 -6.14 4.44 -3.12
C TYR A 154 -5.13 3.84 -2.14
N VAL A 155 -4.06 3.22 -2.65
CA VAL A 155 -2.95 2.76 -1.81
C VAL A 155 -2.02 3.94 -1.53
N SER A 156 -2.20 4.52 -0.34
CA SER A 156 -1.41 5.61 0.20
C SER A 156 -0.23 5.07 1.02
N ALA A 157 0.19 5.77 2.06
CA ALA A 157 1.21 5.35 3.01
C ALA A 157 0.92 5.93 4.40
N GLU A 158 1.27 5.19 5.43
CA GLU A 158 1.31 5.73 6.79
C GLU A 158 2.49 6.68 6.98
N ASP A 159 2.28 7.68 7.83
CA ASP A 159 3.31 8.64 8.20
C ASP A 159 4.16 8.11 9.38
N PHE A 160 4.90 7.03 9.12
CA PHE A 160 5.93 6.56 10.06
C PHE A 160 7.22 7.32 9.82
N HIS A 161 7.48 8.28 10.69
CA HIS A 161 8.55 9.25 10.56
C HIS A 161 9.96 8.63 10.54
N ARG A 162 10.52 8.53 9.32
CA ARG A 162 11.94 8.64 8.84
C ARG A 162 12.92 7.60 9.47
N PRO A 163 14.05 7.17 8.85
CA PRO A 163 14.89 7.80 7.82
C PRO A 163 14.81 7.11 6.43
N ALA A 164 13.91 6.13 6.24
CA ALA A 164 13.90 5.28 5.04
C ALA A 164 13.03 5.79 3.88
N ILE A 165 12.13 6.75 4.12
CA ILE A 165 11.16 7.26 3.13
C ILE A 165 11.27 8.79 3.06
N SER A 166 11.24 9.35 1.84
CA SER A 166 11.35 10.79 1.64
C SER A 166 10.10 11.52 2.13
N VAL A 167 10.27 12.73 2.66
CA VAL A 167 9.14 13.60 3.07
C VAL A 167 8.16 13.82 1.92
N ARG A 168 8.72 14.05 0.73
CA ARG A 168 7.97 14.33 -0.50
C ARG A 168 7.10 13.15 -0.95
N TYR A 169 7.54 11.93 -0.70
CA TYR A 169 6.74 10.74 -1.00
C TYR A 169 5.45 10.71 -0.16
N ILE A 170 5.53 11.00 1.14
CA ILE A 170 4.35 11.07 2.02
C ILE A 170 3.48 12.27 1.65
N GLU A 171 4.08 13.44 1.43
CA GLU A 171 3.35 14.66 1.04
C GLU A 171 2.52 14.46 -0.24
N THR A 172 3.10 13.86 -1.27
CA THR A 172 2.40 13.63 -2.55
C THR A 172 1.29 12.59 -2.43
N LYS A 173 1.46 11.57 -1.59
CA LYS A 173 0.41 10.59 -1.25
C LYS A 173 -0.75 11.26 -0.54
N LEU A 174 -0.49 12.09 0.47
CA LEU A 174 -1.52 12.86 1.18
C LEU A 174 -2.18 13.92 0.29
N GLU A 175 -1.44 14.53 -0.63
CA GLU A 175 -2.02 15.45 -1.63
C GLU A 175 -3.00 14.73 -2.56
N ALA A 176 -2.68 13.51 -3.00
CA ALA A 176 -3.60 12.68 -3.78
C ALA A 176 -4.88 12.40 -2.98
N GLU A 177 -4.76 11.99 -1.70
CA GLU A 177 -5.92 11.71 -0.84
C GLU A 177 -6.86 12.92 -0.76
N ARG A 178 -6.32 14.13 -0.50
CA ARG A 178 -7.12 15.36 -0.39
C ARG A 178 -7.88 15.67 -1.67
N LYS A 179 -7.24 15.53 -2.84
CA LYS A 179 -7.86 15.78 -4.13
C LYS A 179 -8.91 14.73 -4.48
N ILE A 180 -8.65 13.47 -4.17
CA ILE A 180 -9.65 12.39 -4.32
C ILE A 180 -10.87 12.69 -3.43
N ASP A 181 -10.67 13.07 -2.17
CA ASP A 181 -11.76 13.43 -1.26
C ASP A 181 -12.55 14.64 -1.77
N GLU A 182 -11.89 15.64 -2.32
CA GLU A 182 -12.53 16.80 -2.96
C GLU A 182 -13.43 16.39 -4.14
N ILE A 183 -12.92 15.52 -5.03
CA ILE A 183 -13.71 14.97 -6.14
C ILE A 183 -14.93 14.21 -5.58
N MET A 184 -14.73 13.36 -4.58
CA MET A 184 -15.81 12.51 -4.03
C MET A 184 -16.91 13.28 -3.32
N LYS A 185 -16.63 14.45 -2.73
CA LYS A 185 -17.66 15.30 -2.10
C LYS A 185 -18.79 15.67 -3.06
N ASN A 186 -18.47 15.84 -4.35
CA ASN A 186 -19.44 16.20 -5.38
C ASN A 186 -20.15 14.98 -6.01
N HIS A 187 -19.82 13.75 -5.58
CA HIS A 187 -20.32 12.53 -6.20
C HIS A 187 -20.77 11.50 -5.14
N PRO A 188 -21.97 11.67 -4.53
CA PRO A 188 -22.42 10.84 -3.39
C PRO A 188 -22.59 9.35 -3.72
N GLN A 189 -22.71 8.99 -5.01
CA GLN A 189 -22.73 7.61 -5.49
C GLN A 189 -21.36 6.91 -5.44
N TYR A 190 -20.30 7.61 -5.02
CA TYR A 190 -18.96 7.08 -4.82
C TYR A 190 -18.45 7.32 -3.40
N ARG A 191 -17.44 6.55 -3.00
CA ARG A 191 -16.71 6.76 -1.75
C ARG A 191 -15.23 6.53 -1.94
N ALA A 192 -14.40 7.33 -1.27
CA ALA A 192 -12.95 7.12 -1.22
C ALA A 192 -12.56 6.26 -0.01
N VAL A 193 -11.58 5.38 -0.22
CA VAL A 193 -10.89 4.64 0.83
C VAL A 193 -9.39 4.79 0.61
N HIS A 194 -8.68 5.39 1.57
CA HIS A 194 -7.24 5.60 1.50
C HIS A 194 -6.55 4.59 2.39
N VAL A 195 -6.11 3.48 1.81
CA VAL A 195 -5.41 2.45 2.59
C VAL A 195 -3.98 2.92 2.83
N ARG A 196 -3.63 3.09 4.10
CA ARG A 196 -2.31 3.57 4.55
C ARG A 196 -1.55 2.39 5.15
N PRO A 197 -0.77 1.64 4.34
CA PRO A 197 0.12 0.61 4.85
C PRO A 197 1.36 1.21 5.52
N SER A 198 1.94 0.45 6.44
CA SER A 198 3.31 0.63 6.91
C SER A 198 4.30 0.07 5.86
N MET A 199 5.31 -0.67 6.30
CA MET A 199 6.17 -1.44 5.41
C MET A 199 5.46 -2.71 4.94
N ILE A 200 5.35 -2.87 3.61
CA ILE A 200 4.74 -4.04 2.98
C ILE A 200 5.83 -5.05 2.65
N TYR A 201 5.68 -6.30 3.10
CA TYR A 201 6.64 -7.37 2.84
C TYR A 201 5.96 -8.63 2.32
N ASP A 202 6.77 -9.49 1.71
CA ASP A 202 6.40 -10.83 1.30
C ASP A 202 7.61 -11.76 1.51
N PRO A 203 7.50 -12.82 2.34
CA PRO A 203 8.64 -13.69 2.66
C PRO A 203 9.35 -14.27 1.42
N GLU A 204 8.62 -14.53 0.34
CA GLU A 204 9.15 -15.23 -0.83
C GLU A 204 9.75 -14.27 -1.87
N THR A 205 9.09 -13.13 -2.13
CA THR A 205 9.50 -12.23 -3.23
C THR A 205 10.15 -10.93 -2.74
N ARG A 206 9.93 -10.54 -1.48
CA ARG A 206 10.51 -9.34 -0.84
C ARG A 206 10.80 -9.61 0.65
N PRO A 207 11.78 -10.49 0.96
CA PRO A 207 12.16 -10.76 2.34
C PRO A 207 12.71 -9.48 2.97
N MET A 208 12.28 -9.21 4.21
CA MET A 208 12.75 -8.06 4.96
C MET A 208 14.20 -8.29 5.42
N THR A 209 15.07 -7.28 5.25
CA THR A 209 16.47 -7.34 5.71
C THR A 209 16.59 -7.43 7.24
N ILE A 210 15.55 -7.04 7.96
CA ILE A 210 15.39 -7.18 9.42
C ILE A 210 14.21 -8.13 9.65
N PRO A 211 14.30 -9.15 10.50
CA PRO A 211 13.23 -10.13 10.59
C PRO A 211 11.95 -9.51 11.21
N ALA A 212 10.80 -9.72 10.54
CA ALA A 212 9.51 -9.09 10.87
C ALA A 212 9.00 -9.43 12.28
N ASN A 213 9.50 -10.53 12.86
CA ASN A 213 9.24 -10.93 14.24
C ASN A 213 9.77 -9.91 15.27
N LEU A 214 10.87 -9.21 14.97
CA LEU A 214 11.46 -8.21 15.85
C LEU A 214 10.56 -6.96 15.96
N PHE A 215 9.98 -6.52 14.84
CA PHE A 215 9.00 -5.43 14.80
C PHE A 215 7.66 -5.82 15.44
N THR A 216 7.24 -7.07 15.26
CA THR A 216 5.99 -7.57 15.86
C THR A 216 6.14 -7.70 17.37
N PHE A 217 7.29 -8.16 17.83
CA PHE A 217 7.64 -8.23 19.25
C PHE A 217 7.76 -6.84 19.87
N SER A 218 8.38 -5.87 19.20
CA SER A 218 8.43 -4.49 19.68
C SER A 218 7.05 -3.87 19.80
N ALA A 219 6.20 -4.02 18.78
CA ALA A 219 4.83 -3.51 18.79
C ALA A 219 3.96 -4.20 19.87
N TRP A 220 4.17 -5.50 20.11
CA TRP A 220 3.50 -6.25 21.19
C TRP A 220 3.97 -5.78 22.57
N MET A 221 5.27 -5.61 22.77
CA MET A 221 5.83 -5.01 24.00
C MET A 221 5.23 -3.61 24.24
N HIS A 222 5.08 -2.80 23.20
CA HIS A 222 4.41 -1.50 23.25
C HIS A 222 2.92 -1.56 23.63
N ALA A 223 2.24 -2.66 23.34
CA ALA A 223 0.81 -2.81 23.61
C ALA A 223 0.51 -3.45 24.99
N VAL A 224 1.48 -4.13 25.61
CA VAL A 224 1.27 -4.98 26.79
C VAL A 224 2.03 -4.50 28.03
N MET A 225 3.13 -3.75 27.91
CA MET A 225 3.96 -3.40 29.07
C MET A 225 3.47 -2.15 29.85
N PRO A 226 3.51 -2.17 31.19
CA PRO A 226 3.19 -1.02 32.04
C PRO A 226 4.15 0.17 31.83
N SER A 227 3.65 1.40 32.01
CA SER A 227 4.34 2.68 31.75
C SER A 227 5.66 2.90 32.51
N PHE A 228 6.01 2.06 33.49
CA PHE A 228 7.22 2.20 34.30
C PHE A 228 8.44 1.48 33.72
N VAL A 229 8.27 0.59 32.73
CA VAL A 229 9.39 -0.10 32.10
C VAL A 229 9.92 0.75 30.93
N PRO A 230 11.20 1.15 30.92
CA PRO A 230 11.75 1.99 29.86
C PRO A 230 11.73 1.23 28.53
N MET A 231 10.83 1.64 27.63
CA MET A 231 10.60 0.98 26.35
C MET A 231 11.82 1.09 25.43
N PRO A 232 12.10 0.10 24.55
CA PRO A 232 13.19 0.19 23.57
C PRO A 232 13.10 1.43 22.67
N ALA A 233 11.89 1.79 22.23
CA ALA A 233 11.68 3.03 21.48
C ALA A 233 11.90 4.30 22.34
N SER A 234 11.59 4.25 23.64
CA SER A 234 11.84 5.36 24.57
C SER A 234 13.32 5.53 24.87
N ILE A 235 14.07 4.42 25.00
CA ILE A 235 15.53 4.42 25.18
C ILE A 235 16.21 4.92 23.89
N ALA A 236 15.81 4.41 22.72
CA ALA A 236 16.34 4.88 21.44
C ALA A 236 16.01 6.37 21.19
N ARG A 237 14.79 6.80 21.54
CA ARG A 237 14.39 8.21 21.48
C ARG A 237 15.21 9.06 22.44
N TRP A 238 15.40 8.62 23.69
CA TRP A 238 16.20 9.32 24.70
C TRP A 238 17.68 9.42 24.31
N LEU A 239 18.29 8.34 23.79
CA LEU A 239 19.66 8.37 23.26
C LEU A 239 19.78 9.29 22.04
N GLY A 240 18.77 9.24 21.15
CA GLY A 240 18.70 10.07 19.96
C GLY A 240 18.48 11.56 20.23
N THR A 241 17.87 11.92 21.36
CA THR A 241 17.65 13.32 21.76
C THR A 241 18.76 13.85 22.67
N ASN A 242 19.32 13.02 23.56
CA ASN A 242 20.22 13.48 24.64
C ASN A 242 21.69 13.10 24.46
N VAL A 243 22.03 12.09 23.65
CA VAL A 243 23.41 11.57 23.54
C VAL A 243 24.01 11.80 22.15
N PHE A 244 23.21 11.74 21.09
CA PHE A 244 23.66 12.00 19.71
C PHE A 244 22.81 13.09 19.03
N PRO A 245 22.93 14.37 19.44
CA PRO A 245 22.09 15.46 18.96
C PRO A 245 22.61 15.98 17.60
N LYS A 246 22.61 15.15 16.56
CA LYS A 246 22.75 15.63 15.17
C LYS A 246 21.37 15.86 14.55
N ALA A 247 20.43 16.37 15.33
CA ALA A 247 19.12 16.79 14.86
C ALA A 247 19.18 18.28 14.53
N THR A 248 19.11 18.64 13.25
CA THR A 248 18.70 19.98 12.83
C THR A 248 17.17 20.05 12.85
N GLU A 249 16.60 21.26 12.96
CA GLU A 249 15.15 21.52 13.10
C GLU A 249 14.24 20.85 12.04
N GLN A 250 14.82 20.31 10.96
CA GLN A 250 14.10 19.68 9.84
C GLN A 250 14.26 18.14 9.76
N THR A 251 15.15 17.51 10.54
CA THR A 251 15.38 16.05 10.50
C THR A 251 15.57 15.45 11.91
N PRO A 252 14.67 14.56 12.39
CA PRO A 252 14.86 13.85 13.65
C PRO A 252 16.05 12.89 13.55
N SER A 253 16.72 12.64 14.67
CA SER A 253 17.88 11.72 14.71
C SER A 253 17.50 10.30 14.30
N ALA A 254 18.45 9.56 13.72
CA ALA A 254 18.25 8.22 13.18
C ALA A 254 17.68 7.22 14.22
N LEU A 255 17.93 7.44 15.51
CA LEU A 255 17.42 6.61 16.60
C LEU A 255 15.95 6.90 16.95
N VAL A 256 15.50 8.15 16.86
CA VAL A 256 14.08 8.54 17.01
C VAL A 256 13.23 7.99 15.86
N SER A 257 13.83 8.02 14.69
CA SER A 257 13.37 7.43 13.44
C SER A 257 13.18 5.90 13.56
N MET A 258 14.19 5.17 14.06
CA MET A 258 14.10 3.73 14.36
C MET A 258 13.06 3.39 15.45
N ALA A 259 12.98 4.20 16.51
CA ALA A 259 11.98 4.04 17.57
C ALA A 259 10.53 4.09 17.05
N THR A 260 10.30 4.88 16.00
CA THR A 260 8.98 5.04 15.37
C THR A 260 8.69 3.89 14.40
N LEU A 261 9.70 3.41 13.65
CA LEU A 261 9.63 2.19 12.85
C LEU A 261 9.23 0.95 13.68
N LEU A 262 9.65 0.92 14.95
CA LEU A 262 9.30 -0.15 15.91
C LEU A 262 7.87 -0.05 16.48
N SER A 263 7.16 1.05 16.22
CA SER A 263 5.84 1.34 16.82
C SER A 263 4.66 0.83 15.99
N VAL A 264 4.79 0.71 14.66
CA VAL A 264 3.74 0.10 13.82
C VAL A 264 4.28 -1.09 13.04
N PRO A 265 3.71 -2.29 13.27
CA PRO A 265 4.24 -3.49 12.70
C PRO A 265 4.08 -3.48 11.17
N PRO A 266 5.03 -4.11 10.45
CA PRO A 266 4.92 -4.32 9.01
C PRO A 266 3.66 -5.14 8.69
N ILE A 267 3.15 -4.95 7.48
CA ILE A 267 1.98 -5.68 6.97
C ILE A 267 2.41 -6.61 5.84
N ARG A 268 1.93 -7.85 5.88
CA ARG A 268 2.09 -8.78 4.75
C ARG A 268 1.27 -8.30 3.57
N VAL A 269 1.79 -8.45 2.36
CA VAL A 269 1.08 -8.06 1.14
C VAL A 269 -0.28 -8.75 1.01
N ASP A 270 -0.41 -10.01 1.44
CA ASP A 270 -1.67 -10.75 1.42
C ASP A 270 -2.73 -10.11 2.33
N HIS A 271 -2.36 -9.75 3.55
CA HIS A 271 -3.28 -9.11 4.51
C HIS A 271 -3.68 -7.70 4.05
N LEU A 272 -2.76 -6.96 3.43
CA LEU A 272 -3.08 -5.69 2.78
C LEU A 272 -4.10 -5.89 1.66
N ALA A 273 -3.89 -6.89 0.81
CA ALA A 273 -4.80 -7.22 -0.29
C ALA A 273 -6.18 -7.67 0.20
N GLU A 274 -6.24 -8.48 1.26
CA GLU A 274 -7.48 -8.91 1.91
C GLU A 274 -8.24 -7.73 2.53
N ALA A 275 -7.53 -6.80 3.17
CA ALA A 275 -8.12 -5.59 3.75
C ALA A 275 -8.65 -4.66 2.66
N ILE A 276 -7.91 -4.46 1.57
CA ILE A 276 -8.37 -3.74 0.37
C ILE A 276 -9.63 -4.39 -0.17
N CYS A 277 -9.63 -5.70 -0.42
CA CYS A 277 -10.81 -6.38 -0.93
C CYS A 277 -11.98 -6.35 0.06
N ALA A 278 -11.73 -6.15 1.36
CA ALA A 278 -12.77 -6.11 2.39
C ALA A 278 -13.40 -4.72 2.46
N SER A 279 -12.66 -3.66 2.13
CA SER A 279 -13.22 -2.31 2.01
C SER A 279 -14.05 -2.12 0.74
N LEU A 280 -13.94 -3.03 -0.24
CA LEU A 280 -14.78 -3.06 -1.45
C LEU A 280 -16.20 -3.58 -1.20
N ASP A 281 -16.44 -4.24 -0.08
CA ASP A 281 -17.73 -4.82 0.27
C ASP A 281 -18.80 -3.70 0.39
N PRO A 282 -19.87 -3.72 -0.43
CA PRO A 282 -20.94 -2.74 -0.34
C PRO A 282 -21.67 -2.74 1.00
N ALA A 283 -21.67 -3.86 1.74
CA ALA A 283 -22.29 -3.96 3.06
C ALA A 283 -21.47 -3.26 4.16
N LYS A 284 -20.19 -2.97 3.92
CA LYS A 284 -19.31 -2.29 4.87
C LYS A 284 -19.11 -0.83 4.45
N ASP A 285 -19.56 0.13 5.25
CA ASP A 285 -19.37 1.57 4.98
C ASP A 285 -17.98 2.09 5.41
N VAL A 286 -16.91 1.47 4.88
CA VAL A 286 -15.53 1.94 5.03
C VAL A 286 -15.30 3.21 4.20
N ARG A 287 -14.80 4.28 4.82
CA ARG A 287 -14.51 5.57 4.18
C ARG A 287 -13.22 6.19 4.72
N GLY A 288 -12.55 6.99 3.90
CA GLY A 288 -11.41 7.80 4.31
C GLY A 288 -10.16 6.95 4.65
N PRO A 289 -9.28 7.44 5.54
CA PRO A 289 -8.01 6.79 5.82
C PRO A 289 -8.16 5.50 6.64
N VAL A 290 -7.57 4.41 6.13
CA VAL A 290 -7.54 3.09 6.76
C VAL A 290 -6.10 2.70 7.06
N GLY A 291 -5.69 2.93 8.31
CA GLY A 291 -4.35 2.56 8.79
C GLY A 291 -4.20 1.07 9.08
N VAL A 292 -2.98 0.64 9.46
CA VAL A 292 -2.63 -0.78 9.66
C VAL A 292 -3.53 -1.48 10.69
N ARG A 293 -3.90 -0.80 11.77
CA ARG A 293 -4.80 -1.36 12.77
C ARG A 293 -6.20 -1.62 12.20
N ALA A 294 -6.78 -0.63 11.52
CA ALA A 294 -8.09 -0.76 10.90
C ALA A 294 -8.09 -1.85 9.81
N MET A 295 -7.01 -1.98 9.03
CA MET A 295 -6.84 -3.08 8.09
C MET A 295 -6.90 -4.46 8.75
N ARG A 296 -6.24 -4.63 9.90
CA ARG A 296 -6.25 -5.88 10.66
C ARG A 296 -7.63 -6.20 11.22
N GLU A 297 -8.32 -5.20 11.75
CA GLU A 297 -9.70 -5.33 12.22
C GLU A 297 -10.65 -5.72 11.08
N LEU A 298 -10.48 -5.16 9.87
CA LEU A 298 -11.29 -5.50 8.68
C LEU A 298 -11.17 -6.96 8.23
N ILE A 299 -10.03 -7.60 8.49
CA ILE A 299 -9.76 -9.00 8.17
C ILE A 299 -9.91 -9.94 9.38
N GLY A 300 -10.46 -9.44 10.49
CA GLY A 300 -10.74 -10.24 11.69
C GLY A 300 -9.54 -10.52 12.58
N TRP A 301 -8.41 -9.85 12.38
CA TRP A 301 -7.20 -10.00 13.19
C TRP A 301 -7.27 -9.06 14.40
N SER A 302 -7.98 -9.47 15.46
CA SER A 302 -8.05 -8.72 16.73
C SER A 302 -6.82 -9.02 17.63
N LYS A 303 -6.69 -8.35 18.78
CA LYS A 303 -5.54 -8.39 19.72
C LYS A 303 -5.27 -9.75 20.41
N GLY A 304 -5.67 -10.87 19.82
CA GLY A 304 -5.22 -12.21 20.16
C GLY A 304 -4.77 -12.90 18.88
N GLY A 305 -3.70 -13.69 18.92
CA GLY A 305 -3.22 -14.47 17.77
C GLY A 305 -4.31 -15.34 17.13
N PRO A 306 -3.99 -16.08 16.05
CA PRO A 306 -4.99 -16.88 15.32
C PRO A 306 -5.84 -17.69 16.29
N THR A 307 -7.15 -17.42 16.29
CA THR A 307 -8.13 -18.26 16.99
C THR A 307 -8.06 -19.62 16.33
N ASN A 308 -7.43 -20.57 17.01
CA ASN A 308 -7.52 -21.99 16.68
C ASN A 308 -9.00 -22.39 16.74
N ALA A 309 -9.67 -22.36 15.60
CA ALA A 309 -10.86 -23.13 15.36
C ALA A 309 -10.43 -24.59 15.17
N SER A 310 -10.17 -25.25 16.30
CA SER A 310 -10.11 -26.70 16.40
C SER A 310 -11.00 -27.09 17.57
N SER A 311 -12.31 -27.16 17.30
CA SER A 311 -13.27 -27.91 18.10
C SER A 311 -13.39 -29.30 17.48
N VAL A 312 -12.75 -30.30 18.08
CA VAL A 312 -13.22 -31.69 18.04
C VAL A 312 -12.94 -32.32 19.40
N SER A 313 -13.97 -32.29 20.25
CA SER A 313 -14.45 -33.41 21.06
C SER A 313 -15.77 -32.99 21.68
#